data_AF-A0A371LUT8-F1
#
_entry.id   AF-A0A371LUT8-F1
#
_cell.length_a   1.000
_cell.length_b   1.000
_cell.length_c   1.000
_cell.angle_alpha   90.00
_cell.angle_beta   90.00
_cell.angle_gamma   90.00
#
_symmetry.space_group_name_H-M   'P 1'
#
loop_
_entity.id
_entity.type
_entity.pdbx_description
1 polymer ?
#
loop_
_entity_poly.entity_id
_entity_poly.type
_entity_poly.pdbx_seq_one_letter_code
_entity_poly.pdbx_strand_id
1 'polypeptide(L)' 'MCNSTVKVTNATDSPETEVVQFYTSPELPNVARPVQGLKGFQRNDIDGDESERITFDPSRPQLAYHDRDAI' A
#
# COMPACT_ATOMS: atom_id res chain seq x y z
N MET A 1 -13.29 -5.16 -7.64
CA MET A 1 -12.47 -4.16 -6.93
C MET A 1 -12.00 -4.85 -5.67
N CYS A 2 -10.73 -4.74 -5.30
CA CYS A 2 -10.21 -5.33 -4.07
C CYS A 2 -9.76 -4.16 -3.20
N ASN A 3 -10.50 -3.87 -2.13
CA ASN A 3 -10.17 -2.83 -1.17
C ASN A 3 -9.32 -3.43 -0.04
N SER A 4 -8.18 -2.82 0.26
CA SER A 4 -7.36 -3.19 1.41
C SER A 4 -7.37 -2.04 2.41
N THR A 5 -7.94 -2.28 3.59
CA THR A 5 -8.05 -1.29 4.66
C THR A 5 -7.22 -1.73 5.87
N VAL A 6 -6.42 -0.81 6.40
CA VAL A 6 -5.66 -0.99 7.65
C VAL A 6 -5.99 0.13 8.62
N LYS A 7 -6.07 -0.21 9.91
CA LYS A 7 -6.18 0.78 10.98
C LYS A 7 -4.77 1.07 11.51
N VAL A 8 -4.36 2.32 11.45
CA VAL A 8 -3.11 2.81 12.05
C VAL A 8 -3.46 3.63 13.26
N THR A 9 -2.76 3.39 14.36
CA THR A 9 -2.97 4.08 15.63
C THR A 9 -1.66 4.75 16.02
N ASN A 10 -1.70 6.06 16.25
CA ASN A 10 -0.59 6.75 16.91
C ASN A 10 -0.63 6.35 18.39
N ALA A 11 0.43 5.66 18.84
CA ALA A 11 0.55 5.16 20.21
C ALA A 11 1.31 6.14 21.13
N THR A 12 1.49 7.38 20.68
CA THR A 12 2.16 8.44 21.42
C THR A 12 1.16 9.55 21.76
N ASP A 13 1.48 10.35 22.78
CA ASP A 13 0.67 11.51 23.17
C ASP A 13 0.90 12.75 22.27
N SER A 14 1.67 12.62 21.18
CA SER A 14 2.07 13.74 20.32
C SER A 14 1.62 13.53 18.87
N PRO A 15 1.27 14.61 18.14
CA PRO A 15 0.92 14.49 16.73
C PRO A 15 2.14 14.10 15.89
N GLU A 16 1.97 13.11 15.03
CA GLU A 16 3.03 12.58 14.16
C GLU A 16 2.54 12.39 12.73
N THR A 17 3.48 12.48 11.80
CA THR A 17 3.24 12.09 10.41
C THR A 17 3.72 10.65 10.20
N GLU A 18 2.82 9.76 9.78
CA GLU A 18 3.14 8.38 9.39
C GLU A 18 2.99 8.16 7.88
N VAL A 19 3.93 7.42 7.27
CA VAL A 19 3.88 7.08 5.83
C VAL A 19 3.57 5.61 5.65
N VAL A 20 2.28 5.31 5.46
CA VAL A 20 1.79 3.94 5.28
C VAL A 20 2.01 3.50 3.85
N GLN A 21 2.67 2.36 3.67
CA GLN A 21 3.10 1.86 2.37
C GLN A 21 2.43 0.52 2.08
N PHE A 22 1.89 0.39 0.86
CA PHE A 22 1.21 -0.80 0.39
C PHE A 22 2.09 -1.56 -0.62
N TYR A 23 2.47 -2.78 -0.26
CA TYR A 23 3.30 -3.66 -1.07
C TYR A 23 2.51 -4.88 -1.55
N THR A 24 2.76 -5.29 -2.79
CA THR A 24 2.24 -6.56 -3.33
C THR A 24 3.39 -7.52 -3.61
N SER A 25 3.22 -8.79 -3.25
CA SER A 25 4.14 -9.87 -3.55
C SER A 25 3.41 -10.96 -4.35
N PRO A 26 3.89 -11.33 -5.55
CA PRO A 26 3.30 -12.44 -6.30
C PRO A 26 3.77 -13.79 -5.73
N GLU A 27 2.84 -14.67 -5.35
CA GLU A 27 3.19 -15.98 -4.75
C GLU A 27 3.80 -16.97 -5.76
N LEU A 28 3.41 -16.89 -7.04
CA LEU A 28 3.92 -17.76 -8.12
C LEU A 28 4.06 -16.96 -9.43
N PRO A 29 5.12 -16.18 -9.60
CA PRO A 29 5.28 -15.40 -10.82
C PRO A 29 5.84 -16.27 -11.97
N ASN A 30 5.16 -16.27 -13.13
CA ASN A 30 5.63 -16.94 -14.36
C ASN A 30 6.93 -16.32 -14.94
N VAL A 31 7.40 -15.20 -14.38
CA VAL A 31 8.58 -14.44 -14.79
C VAL A 31 9.32 -14.00 -13.52
N ALA A 32 10.66 -13.99 -13.51
CA ALA A 32 11.43 -13.47 -12.39
C ALA A 32 11.03 -12.00 -12.08
N ARG A 33 10.62 -11.73 -10.84
CA ARG A 33 10.09 -10.44 -10.37
C ARG A 33 10.66 -10.10 -8.97
N PRO A 34 10.68 -8.82 -8.58
CA PRO A 34 11.05 -8.41 -7.22
C PRO A 34 10.15 -9.08 -6.17
N VAL A 35 10.73 -9.44 -5.02
CA VAL A 35 10.02 -10.11 -3.90
C VAL A 35 8.86 -9.28 -3.39
N GLN A 36 8.98 -7.94 -3.42
CA GLN A 36 7.94 -6.98 -3.04
C GLN A 36 7.99 -5.79 -3.99
N GLY A 37 6.82 -5.35 -4.47
CA GLY A 37 6.67 -4.13 -5.27
C GLY A 37 5.78 -3.12 -4.56
N LEU A 38 6.27 -1.90 -4.35
CA LEU A 38 5.49 -0.80 -3.80
C LEU A 38 4.38 -0.41 -4.79
N LYS A 39 3.13 -0.42 -4.34
CA LYS A 39 1.95 -0.10 -5.16
C LYS A 39 1.29 1.22 -4.79
N GLY A 40 1.53 1.70 -3.59
CA GLY A 40 1.04 3.00 -3.14
C GLY A 40 1.61 3.34 -1.79
N PHE A 41 1.57 4.63 -1.47
CA PHE A 41 1.87 5.12 -0.13
C PHE A 41 0.92 6.27 0.19
N GLN A 42 0.56 6.42 1.45
CA GLN A 42 -0.22 7.54 1.97
C GLN A 42 0.51 8.09 3.19
N ARG A 43 0.79 9.39 3.14
CA ARG A 43 1.29 10.16 4.27
C ARG A 43 0.08 10.71 5.01
N ASN A 44 -0.04 10.42 6.29
CA ASN A 44 -1.14 10.89 7.12
C ASN A 44 -0.60 11.51 8.39
N ASP A 45 -1.21 12.62 8.80
CA ASP A 45 -0.93 13.27 10.06
C ASP A 45 -1.96 12.75 11.07
N ILE A 46 -1.49 12.05 12.10
CA ILE A 46 -2.33 11.39 13.10
C ILE A 46 -2.04 12.04 14.45
N ASP A 47 -3.07 12.61 15.06
CA ASP A 47 -2.98 13.21 16.39
C ASP A 47 -2.63 12.13 17.44
N GLY A 48 -2.12 12.57 18.61
CA GLY A 48 -1.75 11.66 19.68
C GLY A 48 -2.93 10.81 20.16
N ASP A 49 -2.67 9.52 20.40
CA ASP A 49 -3.67 8.49 20.72
C ASP A 49 -4.80 8.27 19.69
N GLU A 50 -4.74 8.92 18.52
CA GLU A 50 -5.75 8.75 17.49
C GLU A 50 -5.51 7.55 16.59
N SER A 51 -6.59 7.09 15.94
CA SER A 51 -6.54 6.00 14.98
C SER A 51 -7.20 6.40 13.67
N GLU A 52 -6.48 6.18 12.57
CA GLU A 52 -6.96 6.44 11.23
C GLU A 52 -7.14 5.13 10.45
N ARG A 53 -8.19 5.07 9.61
CA ARG A 53 -8.40 3.97 8.67
C ARG A 53 -7.91 4.36 7.30
N ILE A 54 -6.83 3.72 6.89
CA ILE A 54 -6.18 3.96 5.61
C ILE A 54 -6.63 2.87 4.65
N THR A 55 -7.22 3.27 3.53
CA THR A 55 -7.76 2.36 2.53
C THR A 55 -7.05 2.57 1.20
N PHE A 56 -6.40 1.50 0.74
CA PHE A 56 -5.84 1.44 -0.60
C PHE A 56 -6.86 0.71 -1.50
N ASP A 57 -7.32 1.40 -2.54
CA ASP A 57 -8.06 0.80 -3.66
C ASP A 57 -7.15 0.77 -4.90
N PRO A 58 -6.29 -0.26 -5.03
CA PRO A 58 -5.51 -0.41 -6.24
C PRO A 58 -6.46 -0.80 -7.37
N SER A 59 -6.80 0.17 -8.22
CA SER A 59 -7.52 -0.12 -9.46
C SER A 59 -6.75 -1.17 -10.27
N ARG A 60 -7.45 -2.10 -10.94
CA ARG A 60 -6.84 -3.17 -11.77
C ARG A 60 -5.68 -2.69 -12.68
N PRO A 61 -5.71 -1.50 -13.32
CA PRO A 61 -4.58 -1.03 -14.13
C PRO A 61 -3.30 -0.69 -13.33
N GLN A 62 -3.37 -0.42 -12.03
CA GLN A 62 -2.20 -0.19 -11.16
C GLN A 62 -1.55 -1.50 -10.66
N LEU A 63 -2.33 -2.58 -10.66
CA LEU A 63 -1.87 -3.95 -10.45
C LEU A 63 -1.44 -4.63 -11.77
N ALA A 64 -1.92 -4.13 -12.91
CA ALA A 64 -1.48 -4.55 -14.22
C ALA A 64 -0.03 -4.09 -14.44
N TYR A 65 0.91 -4.99 -14.22
CA TYR A 65 2.26 -4.83 -14.73
C TYR A 65 2.19 -4.94 -16.26
N HIS A 66 2.85 -4.03 -16.99
CA HIS A 66 2.98 -4.14 -18.44
C HIS A 66 3.54 -5.51 -18.78
N ASP A 67 2.73 -6.32 -19.45
CA ASP A 67 3.19 -7.57 -20.06
C ASP A 67 4.20 -7.22 -21.15
N ARG A 68 5.27 -8.00 -21.24
CA ARG A 68 6.41 -7.70 -22.10
C ARG A 68 6.18 -8.25 -23.52
N ASP A 69 4.97 -8.03 -24.04
CA ASP A 69 4.54 -8.34 -25.41
C ASP A 69 3.94 -7.08 -26.07
N ALA A 70 4.73 -6.01 -26.07
CA ALA A 70 4.52 -4.87 -26.95
C ALA A 70 5.85 -4.57 -27.68
N ILE A 71 6.22 -5.47 -28.59
CA ILE A 71 7.13 -5.21 -29.72
C ILE A 71 6.48 -5.79 -30.96
#